data_AF-M8BVK8-F1
#
_entry.id   AF-M8BVK8-F1
#
_cell.length_a   1.000
_cell.length_b   1.000
_cell.length_c   1.000
_cell.angle_alpha   90.00
_cell.angle_beta   90.00
_cell.angle_gamma   90.00
#
_symmetry.space_group_name_H-M   'P 1'
#
loop_
_entity.id
_entity.type
_entity.pdbx_description
1 polymer ?
#
loop_
_entity_poly.entity_id
_entity_poly.type
_entity_poly.pdbx_seq_one_letter_code
_entity_poly.pdbx_strand_id
1 'polypeptide(L)'
;MEFSAPVPLPLPCLVIDHVGAGGEPCTTLVDISKGEQYQHHACDDPGSRRFRRWMTPHGWVLSWDTSTLATFLWSLQTSEKIDLPPLTPEQEIPSHSACSLSGKPTTGNAAGFTVVAVEPEDTVVWYCHVGGDADERGWVRYEYDMGSVTSPVINGRSMQAKKFITRLTAVGGKFYFKSEGGLGVLEFSPAPVLGSVPVPDIERPPGTTTTSMALSFVELGGELYLVTAFLHYDIGGATSVLGCGVYELDMAGKRWRKVCDIGDRAFLMCPQYFGGCCSATASGLRPNCVYWMGLCGDNLLRVFPIDGNEGTHGVHDPCKDITGPNSNAVWMLPSDDP
;
A
#
# COMPACT_ATOMS: atom_id res chain seq x y z
N MET A 1 -13.37 0.61 -20.03
CA MET A 1 -12.25 1.47 -19.62
C MET A 1 -11.42 1.66 -20.88
N GLU A 2 -11.53 2.81 -21.52
CA GLU A 2 -10.54 3.25 -22.51
C GLU A 2 -9.85 4.44 -21.86
N PHE A 3 -8.70 4.20 -21.24
CA PHE A 3 -7.79 5.30 -20.97
C PHE A 3 -7.32 5.83 -22.33
N SER A 4 -7.07 7.13 -22.45
CA SER A 4 -6.25 7.67 -23.55
C SER A 4 -4.78 7.21 -23.49
N ALA A 5 -4.46 6.29 -22.57
CA ALA A 5 -3.15 5.72 -22.36
C ALA A 5 -2.85 4.62 -23.39
N PRO A 6 -1.57 4.39 -23.73
CA PRO A 6 -1.18 3.27 -24.56
C PRO A 6 -1.62 1.95 -23.92
N VAL A 7 -2.01 1.00 -24.76
CA VAL A 7 -2.22 -0.40 -24.38
C VAL A 7 -0.99 -1.18 -24.88
N PRO A 8 -0.27 -1.89 -23.99
CA PRO A 8 -0.48 -2.02 -22.55
C PRO A 8 -0.10 -0.75 -21.78
N LEU A 9 -0.74 -0.56 -20.62
CA LEU A 9 -0.45 0.56 -19.71
C LEU A 9 1.02 0.53 -19.27
N PRO A 10 1.66 1.70 -19.10
CA PRO A 10 3.00 1.78 -18.53
C PRO A 10 2.93 1.46 -17.04
N LEU A 11 3.39 0.27 -16.64
CA LEU A 11 3.46 -0.17 -15.24
C LEU A 11 4.93 -0.23 -14.77
N PRO A 12 5.21 0.19 -13.53
CA PRO A 12 4.30 0.77 -12.55
C PRO A 12 3.95 2.22 -12.89
N CYS A 13 2.78 2.67 -12.43
CA CYS A 13 2.37 4.08 -12.54
C CYS A 13 1.74 4.57 -11.23
N LEU A 14 1.79 5.87 -11.01
CA LEU A 14 1.04 6.52 -9.95
C LEU A 14 -0.38 6.82 -10.45
N VAL A 15 -1.37 6.36 -9.70
CA VAL A 15 -2.78 6.71 -9.87
C VAL A 15 -3.09 7.84 -8.91
N ILE A 16 -3.48 8.99 -9.45
CA ILE A 16 -3.74 10.21 -8.68
C ILE A 16 -5.17 10.63 -8.88
N ASP A 17 -5.93 10.61 -7.80
CA ASP A 17 -7.29 11.13 -7.75
C ASP A 17 -7.23 12.62 -7.36
N HIS A 18 -7.94 13.45 -8.14
CA HIS A 18 -7.96 14.90 -7.95
C HIS A 18 -9.30 15.49 -8.41
N VAL A 19 -9.47 16.79 -8.17
CA VAL A 19 -10.63 17.55 -8.65
C VAL A 19 -10.19 18.37 -9.85
N GLY A 20 -10.72 18.05 -11.03
CA GLY A 20 -10.41 18.74 -12.27
C GLY A 20 -10.81 20.22 -12.27
N ALA A 21 -10.37 20.95 -13.28
CA ALA A 21 -10.57 22.40 -13.39
C ALA A 21 -12.04 22.83 -13.38
N GLY A 22 -12.98 21.95 -13.76
CA GLY A 22 -14.42 22.20 -13.71
C GLY A 22 -15.10 21.76 -12.40
N GLY A 23 -14.34 21.23 -11.43
CA GLY A 23 -14.87 20.71 -10.15
C GLY A 23 -15.27 19.24 -10.17
N GLU A 24 -15.10 18.55 -11.30
CA GLU A 24 -15.38 17.13 -11.45
C GLU A 24 -14.26 16.23 -10.87
N PRO A 25 -14.59 15.05 -10.32
CA PRO A 25 -13.58 14.04 -9.99
C PRO A 25 -12.79 13.63 -11.23
N CYS A 26 -11.48 13.53 -11.11
CA CYS A 26 -10.59 13.12 -12.19
C CYS A 26 -9.53 12.16 -11.66
N THR A 27 -9.11 11.22 -12.51
CA THR A 27 -8.02 10.29 -12.19
C THR A 27 -6.94 10.45 -13.25
N THR A 28 -5.70 10.65 -12.83
CA THR A 28 -4.53 10.77 -13.71
C THR A 28 -3.56 9.64 -13.44
N LEU A 29 -3.11 8.98 -14.50
CA LEU A 29 -2.02 8.01 -14.44
C LEU A 29 -0.72 8.72 -14.79
N VAL A 30 0.30 8.54 -13.97
CA VAL A 30 1.63 9.13 -14.19
C VAL A 30 2.66 8.01 -14.36
N ASP A 31 3.28 7.94 -15.54
CA ASP A 31 4.44 7.10 -15.82
C ASP A 31 5.70 7.85 -15.37
N ILE A 32 6.25 7.43 -14.23
CA ILE A 32 7.44 8.05 -13.64
C ILE A 32 8.71 7.79 -14.44
N SER A 33 8.79 6.69 -15.18
CA SER A 33 9.97 6.35 -15.97
C SER A 33 10.14 7.30 -17.17
N LYS A 34 9.03 7.70 -17.78
CA LYS A 34 9.02 8.60 -18.95
C LYS A 34 8.65 10.05 -18.61
N GLY A 35 8.13 10.30 -17.41
CA GLY A 35 7.56 11.60 -17.04
C GLY A 35 6.30 11.95 -17.84
N GLU A 36 5.58 10.93 -18.32
CA GLU A 36 4.35 11.08 -19.11
C GLU A 36 3.12 11.01 -18.22
N GLN A 37 2.08 11.79 -18.56
CA GLN A 37 0.81 11.81 -17.86
C GLN A 37 -0.33 11.44 -18.80
N TYR A 38 -1.22 10.58 -18.31
CA TYR A 38 -2.40 10.12 -19.02
C TYR A 38 -3.61 10.46 -18.18
N GLN A 39 -4.32 11.51 -18.59
CA GLN A 39 -5.53 11.95 -17.88
C GLN A 39 -6.74 11.13 -18.32
N HIS A 40 -7.53 10.75 -17.34
CA HIS A 40 -8.86 10.22 -17.54
C HIS A 40 -9.85 11.09 -16.75
N HIS A 41 -10.61 11.90 -17.48
CA HIS A 41 -11.78 12.51 -16.91
C HIS A 41 -12.71 11.38 -16.50
N ALA A 42 -13.11 11.31 -15.23
CA ALA A 42 -14.39 10.69 -14.93
C ALA A 42 -15.43 11.62 -15.56
N CYS A 43 -15.58 11.52 -16.88
CA CYS A 43 -16.77 12.00 -17.55
C CYS A 43 -17.94 11.41 -16.75
N ASP A 44 -19.07 12.12 -16.71
CA ASP A 44 -20.35 11.64 -16.16
C ASP A 44 -20.89 10.39 -16.92
N ASP A 45 -20.01 9.46 -17.28
CA ASP A 45 -20.35 8.11 -17.58
C ASP A 45 -20.80 7.46 -16.25
N PRO A 46 -22.07 7.03 -16.12
CA PRO A 46 -22.55 6.30 -14.96
C PRO A 46 -21.68 5.06 -14.62
N GLY A 47 -20.82 4.60 -15.56
CA GLY A 47 -19.81 3.58 -15.35
C GLY A 47 -18.59 3.96 -14.48
N SER A 48 -18.30 5.24 -14.25
CA SER A 48 -17.14 5.64 -13.43
C SER A 48 -17.39 5.50 -11.92
N ARG A 49 -18.60 5.90 -11.46
CA ARG A 49 -19.08 5.65 -10.06
C ARG A 49 -19.49 4.20 -9.81
N ARG A 50 -19.57 3.38 -10.87
CA ARG A 50 -19.97 1.98 -10.81
C ARG A 50 -18.94 1.11 -10.10
N PHE A 51 -17.65 1.46 -10.12
CA PHE A 51 -16.62 0.58 -9.57
C PHE A 51 -15.83 1.25 -8.46
N ARG A 52 -15.77 0.60 -7.30
CA ARG A 52 -14.74 0.88 -6.28
C ARG A 52 -13.54 -0.01 -6.51
N ARG A 53 -12.34 0.53 -6.26
CA ARG A 53 -11.09 -0.14 -6.61
C ARG A 53 -10.05 0.03 -5.51
N TRP A 54 -9.30 -1.03 -5.24
CA TRP A 54 -8.19 -1.04 -4.30
C TRP A 54 -6.98 -1.72 -4.93
N MET A 55 -5.85 -1.02 -4.93
CA MET A 55 -4.59 -1.52 -5.47
C MET A 55 -3.97 -2.52 -4.50
N THR A 56 -3.35 -3.57 -5.04
CA THR A 56 -2.60 -4.56 -4.25
C THR A 56 -1.11 -4.51 -4.58
N PRO A 57 -0.22 -4.83 -3.63
CA PRO A 57 1.21 -4.97 -3.89
C PRO A 57 1.57 -6.03 -4.94
N HIS A 58 0.65 -6.91 -5.30
CA HIS A 58 0.85 -7.99 -6.28
C HIS A 58 0.53 -7.56 -7.73
N GLY A 59 0.21 -6.29 -7.97
CA GLY A 59 -0.16 -5.79 -9.30
C GLY A 59 -1.58 -6.13 -9.76
N TRP A 60 -2.42 -6.66 -8.86
CA TRP A 60 -3.85 -6.88 -9.10
C TRP A 60 -4.68 -5.77 -8.47
N VAL A 61 -5.85 -5.51 -9.06
CA VAL A 61 -6.80 -4.51 -8.55
C VAL A 61 -8.06 -5.22 -8.06
N LEU A 62 -8.35 -5.11 -6.77
CA LEU A 62 -9.66 -5.50 -6.24
C LEU A 62 -10.69 -4.51 -6.76
N SER A 63 -11.69 -5.02 -7.47
CA SER A 63 -12.76 -4.22 -8.05
C SER A 63 -14.11 -4.69 -7.51
N TRP A 64 -14.95 -3.73 -7.12
CA TRP A 64 -16.32 -3.97 -6.71
C TRP A 64 -17.27 -3.13 -7.56
N ASP A 65 -18.19 -3.80 -8.26
CA ASP A 65 -19.27 -3.17 -9.01
C ASP A 65 -20.44 -2.82 -8.08
N THR A 66 -20.65 -1.54 -7.79
CA THR A 66 -21.74 -1.06 -6.92
C THR A 66 -23.13 -1.29 -7.51
N SER A 67 -23.25 -1.57 -8.82
CA SER A 67 -24.54 -1.83 -9.47
C SER A 67 -24.93 -3.30 -9.49
N THR A 68 -23.96 -4.19 -9.69
CA THR A 68 -24.20 -5.65 -9.76
C THR A 68 -23.77 -6.38 -8.49
N LEU A 69 -23.07 -5.69 -7.60
CA LEU A 69 -22.40 -6.21 -6.40
C LEU A 69 -21.29 -7.23 -6.67
N ALA A 70 -20.95 -7.44 -7.95
CA ALA A 70 -19.88 -8.33 -8.35
C ALA A 70 -18.53 -7.82 -7.84
N THR A 71 -17.74 -8.71 -7.26
CA THR A 71 -16.37 -8.44 -6.87
C THR A 71 -15.42 -9.35 -7.62
N PHE A 72 -14.31 -8.81 -8.09
CA PHE A 72 -13.30 -9.56 -8.82
C PHE A 72 -11.91 -8.92 -8.63
N LEU A 73 -10.87 -9.73 -8.74
CA LEU A 73 -9.51 -9.22 -8.97
C LEU A 73 -9.31 -9.05 -10.46
N TRP A 74 -8.67 -7.95 -10.85
CA TRP A 74 -8.35 -7.64 -12.24
C TRP A 74 -6.87 -7.35 -12.42
N SER A 75 -6.25 -8.03 -13.39
CA SER A 75 -4.91 -7.71 -13.85
C SER A 75 -5.01 -6.74 -15.03
N LEU A 76 -4.38 -5.59 -14.90
CA LEU A 76 -4.30 -4.58 -15.97
C LEU A 76 -3.28 -4.94 -17.04
N GLN A 77 -2.31 -5.78 -16.69
CA GLN A 77 -1.26 -6.23 -17.61
C GLN A 77 -1.78 -7.32 -18.55
N THR A 78 -2.52 -8.30 -18.02
CA THR A 78 -3.03 -9.45 -18.79
C THR A 78 -4.50 -9.33 -19.15
N SER A 79 -5.22 -8.34 -18.61
CA SER A 79 -6.68 -8.21 -18.67
C SER A 79 -7.45 -9.40 -18.06
N GLU A 80 -6.76 -10.29 -17.33
CA GLU A 80 -7.38 -11.42 -16.66
C GLU A 80 -8.22 -10.99 -15.45
N LYS A 81 -9.25 -11.78 -15.18
CA LYS A 81 -10.14 -11.59 -14.03
C LYS A 81 -10.25 -12.86 -13.22
N ILE A 82 -10.31 -12.69 -11.90
CA ILE A 82 -10.59 -13.76 -10.95
C ILE A 82 -11.83 -13.35 -10.18
N ASP A 83 -12.91 -14.09 -10.34
CA ASP A 83 -14.16 -13.82 -9.65
C ASP A 83 -14.00 -14.11 -8.14
N LEU A 84 -14.52 -13.20 -7.32
CA LEU A 84 -14.58 -13.31 -5.87
C LEU A 84 -16.05 -13.44 -5.43
N PRO A 85 -16.33 -13.95 -4.22
CA PRO A 85 -17.67 -13.91 -3.65
C PRO A 85 -18.24 -12.48 -3.67
N PRO A 86 -19.47 -12.23 -4.16
CA PRO A 86 -20.01 -10.87 -4.21
C PRO A 86 -20.19 -10.28 -2.80
N LEU A 87 -20.02 -8.96 -2.66
CA LEU A 87 -20.41 -8.23 -1.45
C LEU A 87 -21.94 -8.10 -1.41
N THR A 88 -22.54 -8.06 -0.23
CA THR A 88 -23.99 -7.73 -0.11
C THR A 88 -24.20 -6.21 -0.10
N PRO A 89 -25.43 -5.70 -0.31
CA PRO A 89 -25.70 -4.25 -0.25
C PRO A 89 -25.33 -3.60 1.09
N GLU A 90 -25.32 -4.37 2.18
CA GLU A 90 -24.99 -3.93 3.53
C GLU A 90 -23.48 -3.96 3.81
N GLN A 91 -22.70 -4.59 2.93
CA GLN A 91 -21.25 -4.69 3.03
C GLN A 91 -20.59 -3.65 2.13
N GLU A 92 -19.90 -2.69 2.74
CA GLU A 92 -19.22 -1.63 2.02
C GLU A 92 -17.79 -1.51 2.53
N ILE A 93 -16.82 -1.91 1.70
CA ILE A 93 -15.41 -1.66 1.98
C ILE A 93 -15.14 -0.16 1.76
N PRO A 94 -14.54 0.57 2.73
CA PRO A 94 -14.20 1.98 2.57
C PRO A 94 -13.20 2.22 1.43
N SER A 95 -13.35 3.31 0.68
CA SER A 95 -12.51 3.62 -0.49
C SER A 95 -11.01 3.74 -0.20
N HIS A 96 -10.63 4.11 1.02
CA HIS A 96 -9.22 4.27 1.43
C HIS A 96 -8.66 3.03 2.16
N SER A 97 -9.33 1.89 2.05
CA SER A 97 -8.85 0.63 2.62
C SER A 97 -7.59 0.14 1.93
N ALA A 98 -6.67 -0.46 2.69
CA ALA A 98 -5.49 -1.09 2.14
C ALA A 98 -5.83 -2.51 1.71
N CYS A 99 -5.49 -2.92 0.48
CA CYS A 99 -5.78 -4.27 0.00
C CYS A 99 -4.49 -5.08 -0.21
N SER A 100 -4.45 -6.31 0.31
CA SER A 100 -3.32 -7.23 0.15
C SER A 100 -3.82 -8.66 -0.07
N LEU A 101 -2.98 -9.47 -0.73
CA LEU A 101 -3.28 -10.85 -1.09
C LEU A 101 -2.28 -11.76 -0.38
N SER A 102 -2.72 -12.89 0.17
CA SER A 102 -1.83 -13.79 0.91
C SER A 102 -0.81 -14.51 0.02
N GLY A 103 -1.01 -14.49 -1.29
CA GLY A 103 -0.14 -15.08 -2.29
C GLY A 103 -0.53 -14.65 -3.69
N LYS A 104 0.26 -15.11 -4.67
CA LYS A 104 0.11 -14.75 -6.08
C LYS A 104 -1.22 -15.27 -6.65
N PRO A 105 -2.06 -14.40 -7.24
CA PRO A 105 -3.27 -14.85 -7.92
C PRO A 105 -2.91 -15.57 -9.23
N THR A 106 -3.43 -16.77 -9.44
CA THR A 106 -3.30 -17.51 -10.71
C THR A 106 -4.67 -17.94 -11.22
N THR A 107 -4.90 -17.78 -12.52
CA THR A 107 -6.09 -18.28 -13.21
C THR A 107 -6.06 -19.82 -13.23
N GLY A 108 -6.97 -20.46 -12.48
CA GLY A 108 -7.12 -21.94 -12.46
C GLY A 108 -6.74 -22.69 -11.17
N ASN A 109 -6.57 -22.00 -10.04
CA ASN A 109 -6.14 -22.51 -8.72
C ASN A 109 -6.36 -24.01 -8.40
N ALA A 110 -5.24 -24.71 -8.12
CA ALA A 110 -5.18 -25.86 -7.21
C ALA A 110 -4.78 -25.47 -5.76
N ALA A 111 -4.19 -24.28 -5.56
CA ALA A 111 -3.86 -23.71 -4.25
C ALA A 111 -4.64 -22.40 -4.05
N GLY A 112 -5.39 -22.28 -2.95
CA GLY A 112 -6.17 -21.08 -2.66
C GLY A 112 -5.34 -19.93 -2.09
N PHE A 113 -5.89 -18.72 -2.08
CA PHE A 113 -5.32 -17.55 -1.42
C PHE A 113 -6.41 -16.71 -0.74
N THR A 114 -6.01 -15.78 0.13
CA THR A 114 -6.91 -14.89 0.88
C THR A 114 -6.76 -13.46 0.38
N VAL A 115 -7.88 -12.81 0.09
CA VAL A 115 -7.96 -11.36 -0.16
C VAL A 115 -8.25 -10.68 1.17
N VAL A 116 -7.51 -9.62 1.50
CA VAL A 116 -7.67 -8.88 2.75
C VAL A 116 -7.73 -7.39 2.46
N ALA A 117 -8.78 -6.72 2.96
CA ALA A 117 -8.89 -5.26 2.96
C ALA A 117 -8.97 -4.73 4.39
N VAL A 118 -8.04 -3.85 4.76
CA VAL A 118 -7.96 -3.23 6.10
C VAL A 118 -8.62 -1.87 6.06
N GLU A 119 -9.61 -1.64 6.93
CA GLU A 119 -10.24 -0.33 7.03
C GLU A 119 -9.28 0.70 7.62
N PRO A 120 -9.23 1.92 7.07
CA PRO A 120 -8.37 2.98 7.58
C PRO A 120 -8.92 3.50 8.91
N GLU A 121 -8.04 3.64 9.91
CA GLU A 121 -8.38 4.25 11.21
C GLU A 121 -9.47 3.51 12.01
N ASP A 122 -9.78 2.26 11.66
CA ASP A 122 -10.76 1.43 12.36
C ASP A 122 -10.18 0.03 12.64
N THR A 123 -10.83 -0.69 13.56
CA THR A 123 -10.44 -2.03 14.00
C THR A 123 -11.09 -3.14 13.20
N VAL A 124 -11.18 -2.95 11.87
CA VAL A 124 -11.92 -3.84 10.97
C VAL A 124 -11.04 -4.32 9.82
N VAL A 125 -11.15 -5.62 9.54
CA VAL A 125 -10.61 -6.26 8.34
C VAL A 125 -11.73 -6.98 7.61
N TRP A 126 -11.79 -6.79 6.30
CA TRP A 126 -12.59 -7.60 5.39
C TRP A 126 -11.72 -8.66 4.75
N TYR A 127 -12.22 -9.89 4.65
CA TYR A 127 -11.51 -10.93 3.93
C TYR A 127 -12.43 -11.92 3.24
N CYS A 128 -11.90 -12.58 2.22
CA CYS A 128 -12.51 -13.76 1.61
C CYS A 128 -11.43 -14.73 1.11
N HIS A 129 -11.79 -16.01 1.06
CA HIS A 129 -10.93 -17.07 0.52
C HIS A 129 -11.25 -17.34 -0.95
N VAL A 130 -10.20 -17.51 -1.76
CA VAL A 130 -10.28 -17.76 -3.19
C VAL A 130 -9.68 -19.13 -3.49
N GLY A 131 -10.50 -20.04 -4.03
CA GLY A 131 -10.13 -21.44 -4.21
C GLY A 131 -10.36 -22.29 -2.95
N GLY A 132 -10.80 -23.54 -3.13
CA GLY A 132 -11.24 -24.43 -2.04
C GLY A 132 -12.70 -24.89 -2.14
N ASP A 133 -13.12 -25.77 -1.23
CA ASP A 133 -14.49 -26.32 -1.17
C ASP A 133 -15.54 -25.23 -0.96
N ALA A 134 -16.76 -25.48 -1.45
CA ALA A 134 -17.75 -24.47 -1.76
C ALA A 134 -18.38 -23.72 -0.56
N ASP A 135 -18.19 -24.20 0.67
CA ASP A 135 -19.02 -23.84 1.82
C ASP A 135 -18.56 -22.60 2.62
N GLU A 136 -17.39 -22.02 2.32
CA GLU A 136 -16.84 -20.84 3.02
C GLU A 136 -16.66 -19.60 2.11
N ARG A 137 -17.45 -19.52 1.03
CA ARG A 137 -17.28 -18.52 -0.05
C ARG A 137 -18.04 -17.22 0.20
N GLY A 138 -17.71 -16.50 1.27
CA GLY A 138 -18.30 -15.19 1.55
C GLY A 138 -17.27 -14.16 1.99
N TRP A 139 -17.59 -12.88 1.81
CA TRP A 139 -16.87 -11.81 2.49
C TRP A 139 -17.22 -11.81 3.98
N VAL A 140 -16.19 -11.81 4.81
CA VAL A 140 -16.31 -11.74 6.26
C VAL A 140 -15.79 -10.39 6.73
N ARG A 141 -16.61 -9.69 7.52
CA ARG A 141 -16.19 -8.52 8.31
C ARG A 141 -15.68 -9.01 9.66
N TYR A 142 -14.39 -8.86 9.90
CA TYR A 142 -13.75 -9.24 11.16
C TYR A 142 -13.36 -7.98 11.93
N GLU A 143 -13.95 -7.81 13.11
CA GLU A 143 -13.55 -6.75 14.05
C GLU A 143 -12.56 -7.32 15.06
N TYR A 144 -11.45 -6.61 15.25
CA TYR A 144 -10.38 -7.00 16.16
C TYR A 144 -10.19 -6.00 17.29
N ASP A 145 -9.39 -6.36 18.30
CA ASP A 145 -9.03 -5.44 19.38
C ASP A 145 -7.53 -5.55 19.65
N MET A 146 -6.80 -4.44 19.44
CA MET A 146 -5.38 -4.31 19.78
C MET A 146 -5.17 -3.38 20.99
N GLY A 147 -6.24 -3.06 21.70
CA GLY A 147 -6.27 -2.09 22.78
C GLY A 147 -6.33 -0.65 22.29
N SER A 148 -6.07 0.27 23.22
CA SER A 148 -6.12 1.72 22.97
C SER A 148 -4.88 2.43 23.46
N VAL A 149 -4.52 3.54 22.82
CA VAL A 149 -3.55 4.52 23.33
C VAL A 149 -4.31 5.68 23.99
N THR A 150 -3.86 6.10 25.16
CA THR A 150 -4.42 7.27 25.85
C THR A 150 -3.49 8.45 25.61
N SER A 151 -3.99 9.49 24.95
CA SER A 151 -3.28 10.76 24.77
C SER A 151 -3.12 11.48 26.12
N PRO A 152 -2.01 12.20 26.34
CA PRO A 152 -1.86 13.07 27.50
C PRO A 152 -3.06 14.00 27.68
N VAL A 153 -3.41 14.31 28.92
CA VAL A 153 -4.54 15.21 29.22
C VAL A 153 -4.20 16.62 28.72
N ILE A 154 -4.89 17.08 27.68
CA ILE A 154 -4.79 18.46 27.18
C ILE A 154 -6.13 19.15 27.52
N ASN A 155 -6.05 20.30 28.19
CA ASN A 155 -7.24 21.07 28.63
C ASN A 155 -8.26 20.27 29.47
N GLY A 156 -7.79 19.35 30.32
CA GLY A 156 -8.64 18.53 31.18
C GLY A 156 -9.38 17.39 30.46
N ARG A 157 -9.07 17.12 29.19
CA ARG A 157 -9.63 16.00 28.43
C ARG A 157 -8.53 15.00 28.06
N SER A 158 -8.71 13.74 28.45
CA SER A 158 -7.94 12.62 27.91
C SER A 158 -8.67 12.07 26.68
N MET A 159 -7.95 11.85 25.59
CA MET A 159 -8.50 11.18 24.41
C MET A 159 -7.97 9.76 24.36
N GLN A 160 -8.86 8.78 24.24
CA GLN A 160 -8.50 7.40 23.93
C GLN A 160 -8.69 7.16 22.43
N ALA A 161 -7.66 6.64 21.78
CA ALA A 161 -7.72 6.20 20.40
C ALA A 161 -7.49 4.69 20.34
N LYS A 162 -8.34 3.95 19.63
CA LYS A 162 -8.13 2.53 19.37
C LYS A 162 -6.85 2.34 18.55
N LYS A 163 -6.13 1.25 18.81
CA LYS A 163 -5.02 0.82 17.96
C LYS A 163 -5.58 0.01 16.79
N PHE A 164 -5.19 0.38 15.59
CA PHE A 164 -5.62 -0.28 14.35
C PHE A 164 -4.41 -0.72 13.52
N ILE A 165 -4.62 -1.74 12.68
CA ILE A 165 -3.63 -2.30 11.79
C ILE A 165 -3.28 -1.23 10.76
N THR A 166 -1.98 -1.00 10.60
CA THR A 166 -1.45 -0.11 9.57
C THR A 166 -0.37 -0.84 8.79
N ARG A 167 -0.36 -0.64 7.46
CA ARG A 167 0.73 -1.07 6.56
C ARG A 167 0.87 -2.59 6.59
N LEU A 168 -0.16 -3.27 6.09
CA LEU A 168 -0.24 -4.72 6.05
C LEU A 168 0.48 -5.25 4.80
N THR A 169 1.45 -6.14 4.97
CA THR A 169 2.16 -6.79 3.86
C THR A 169 2.10 -8.30 4.00
N ALA A 170 1.76 -8.99 2.91
CA ALA A 170 1.71 -10.45 2.91
C ALA A 170 3.08 -11.05 2.60
N VAL A 171 3.48 -12.07 3.35
CA VAL A 171 4.67 -12.89 3.08
C VAL A 171 4.35 -14.33 3.46
N GLY A 172 4.51 -15.26 2.51
CA GLY A 172 4.34 -16.70 2.76
C GLY A 172 2.96 -17.09 3.31
N GLY A 173 1.88 -16.48 2.83
CA GLY A 173 0.52 -16.78 3.28
C GLY A 173 0.07 -16.06 4.55
N LYS A 174 0.97 -15.34 5.22
CA LYS A 174 0.70 -14.56 6.44
C LYS A 174 0.76 -13.08 6.16
N PHE A 175 0.08 -12.29 6.98
CA PHE A 175 0.13 -10.83 6.86
C PHE A 175 0.84 -10.22 8.05
N TYR A 176 1.78 -9.33 7.77
CA TYR A 176 2.62 -8.67 8.76
C TYR A 176 2.32 -7.18 8.81
N PHE A 177 2.29 -6.60 10.01
CA PHE A 177 2.00 -5.19 10.23
C PHE A 177 2.74 -4.65 11.44
N LYS A 178 2.86 -3.32 11.54
CA LYS A 178 3.57 -2.69 12.66
C LYS A 178 2.75 -2.82 13.95
N SER A 179 3.38 -3.36 15.00
CA SER A 179 2.78 -3.43 16.34
C SER A 179 3.71 -2.80 17.39
N GLU A 180 3.17 -2.52 18.58
CA GLU A 180 3.99 -2.13 19.73
C GLU A 180 4.82 -3.32 20.21
N GLY A 181 6.11 -3.09 20.44
CA GLY A 181 7.03 -4.16 20.91
C GLY A 181 7.43 -5.18 19.84
N GLY A 182 7.00 -5.00 18.58
CA GLY A 182 7.52 -5.79 17.46
C GLY A 182 6.64 -5.78 16.22
N LEU A 183 6.47 -6.98 15.64
CA LEU A 183 5.74 -7.20 14.41
C LEU A 183 4.43 -7.94 14.73
N GLY A 184 3.31 -7.40 14.31
CA GLY A 184 2.02 -8.10 14.35
C GLY A 184 1.92 -9.09 13.20
N VAL A 185 1.25 -10.22 13.44
CA VAL A 185 0.97 -11.25 12.44
C VAL A 185 -0.52 -11.51 12.41
N LEU A 186 -1.09 -11.54 11.21
CA LEU A 186 -2.47 -11.93 10.97
C LEU A 186 -2.46 -13.15 10.04
N GLU A 187 -2.97 -14.26 10.53
CA GLU A 187 -3.08 -15.53 9.80
C GLU A 187 -4.56 -15.87 9.60
N PHE A 188 -4.87 -16.54 8.49
CA PHE A 188 -6.23 -17.00 8.20
C PHE A 188 -6.22 -18.52 8.09
N SER A 189 -6.73 -19.20 9.12
CA SER A 189 -6.78 -20.67 9.17
C SER A 189 -7.85 -21.18 10.12
N PRO A 190 -9.09 -21.45 9.66
CA PRO A 190 -9.85 -20.76 8.60
C PRO A 190 -10.39 -19.38 9.07
N ALA A 191 -10.40 -19.12 10.37
CA ALA A 191 -10.72 -17.81 10.95
C ALA A 191 -9.45 -16.96 11.12
N PRO A 192 -9.58 -15.62 11.28
CA PRO A 192 -8.45 -14.73 11.50
C PRO A 192 -7.87 -14.92 12.90
N VAL A 193 -6.56 -15.08 12.98
CA VAL A 193 -5.81 -15.19 14.24
C VAL A 193 -4.74 -14.10 14.28
N LEU A 194 -4.83 -13.26 15.31
CA LEU A 194 -3.82 -12.25 15.61
C LEU A 194 -2.71 -12.83 16.48
N GLY A 195 -1.48 -12.61 16.05
CA GLY A 195 -0.26 -12.98 16.74
C GLY A 195 0.77 -11.86 16.72
N SER A 196 1.95 -12.13 17.29
CA SER A 196 3.06 -11.18 17.26
C SER A 196 4.41 -11.90 17.28
N VAL A 197 5.42 -11.24 16.73
CA VAL A 197 6.83 -11.63 16.81
C VAL A 197 7.60 -10.50 17.51
N PRO A 198 8.34 -10.80 18.59
CA PRO A 198 9.12 -9.80 19.30
C PRO A 198 10.37 -9.47 18.47
N VAL A 199 10.26 -8.42 17.65
CA VAL A 199 11.35 -7.90 16.83
C VAL A 199 11.65 -6.49 17.34
N PRO A 200 12.84 -6.20 17.88
CA PRO A 200 13.18 -4.86 18.33
C PRO A 200 13.03 -3.85 17.20
N ASP A 201 12.56 -2.64 17.54
CA ASP A 201 12.51 -1.54 16.58
C ASP A 201 13.91 -1.09 16.17
N ILE A 202 13.99 -0.51 14.97
CA ILE A 202 15.23 0.06 14.46
C ILE A 202 15.59 1.29 15.30
N GLU A 203 16.87 1.42 15.64
CA GLU A 203 17.38 2.58 16.37
C GLU A 203 17.24 3.86 15.53
N ARG A 204 16.82 4.94 16.19
CA ARG A 204 16.81 6.26 15.58
C ARG A 204 18.24 6.79 15.44
N PRO A 205 18.54 7.61 14.41
CA PRO A 205 19.81 8.29 14.31
C PRO A 205 20.14 9.05 15.61
N PRO A 206 21.38 8.94 16.14
CA PRO A 206 21.78 9.60 17.37
C PRO A 206 21.66 11.13 17.28
N GLY A 207 21.26 11.79 18.38
CA GLY A 207 21.38 13.24 18.53
C GLY A 207 20.19 14.08 18.05
N THR A 208 19.09 13.47 17.64
CA THR A 208 17.91 14.21 17.15
C THR A 208 16.67 13.94 18.00
N THR A 209 16.32 14.87 18.87
CA THR A 209 15.11 14.80 19.71
C THR A 209 13.81 15.06 18.94
N THR A 210 13.89 15.59 17.72
CA THR A 210 12.75 15.96 16.86
C THR A 210 12.58 15.06 15.63
N THR A 211 13.23 13.90 15.59
CA THR A 211 13.13 12.97 14.45
C THR A 211 11.96 12.00 14.61
N SER A 212 11.04 12.04 13.65
CA SER A 212 9.98 11.04 13.48
C SER A 212 10.38 10.05 12.38
N MET A 213 9.69 8.90 12.34
CA MET A 213 9.91 7.86 11.33
C MET A 213 8.61 7.59 10.60
N ALA A 214 8.62 7.74 9.28
CA ALA A 214 7.65 7.07 8.43
C ALA A 214 8.21 5.68 8.10
N LEU A 215 7.34 4.67 8.11
CA LEU A 215 7.73 3.29 7.81
C LEU A 215 6.77 2.68 6.81
N SER A 216 7.19 1.68 6.06
CA SER A 216 6.29 0.82 5.28
C SER A 216 6.97 -0.53 5.04
N PHE A 217 6.18 -1.55 4.74
CA PHE A 217 6.66 -2.91 4.53
C PHE A 217 6.54 -3.28 3.06
N VAL A 218 7.46 -4.11 2.59
CA VAL A 218 7.52 -4.60 1.21
C VAL A 218 7.86 -6.08 1.24
N GLU A 219 7.21 -6.86 0.40
CA GLU A 219 7.59 -8.24 0.14
C GLU A 219 8.48 -8.28 -1.10
N LEU A 220 9.54 -9.08 -1.03
CA LEU A 220 10.47 -9.32 -2.13
C LEU A 220 11.01 -10.75 -1.98
N GLY A 221 10.72 -11.62 -2.95
CA GLY A 221 11.26 -12.98 -3.01
C GLY A 221 10.91 -13.87 -1.81
N GLY A 222 9.75 -13.67 -1.18
CA GLY A 222 9.32 -14.39 0.01
C GLY A 222 9.90 -13.85 1.33
N GLU A 223 10.61 -12.73 1.30
CA GLU A 223 11.20 -12.10 2.47
C GLU A 223 10.51 -10.75 2.78
N LEU A 224 10.44 -10.40 4.06
CA LEU A 224 9.84 -9.15 4.52
C LEU A 224 10.89 -8.06 4.68
N TYR A 225 10.68 -6.94 4.00
CA TYR A 225 11.49 -5.74 4.12
C TYR A 225 10.72 -4.63 4.84
N LEU A 226 11.43 -3.88 5.68
CA LEU A 226 11.00 -2.65 6.31
C LEU A 226 11.79 -1.50 5.71
N VAL A 227 11.07 -0.51 5.17
CA VAL A 227 11.66 0.73 4.69
C VAL A 227 11.27 1.84 5.65
N THR A 228 12.24 2.66 6.05
CA THR A 228 12.05 3.75 7.00
C THR A 228 12.58 5.05 6.42
N ALA A 229 11.75 6.10 6.41
CA ALA A 229 12.20 7.47 6.17
C ALA A 229 12.32 8.21 7.50
N PHE A 230 13.47 8.84 7.72
CA PHE A 230 13.74 9.69 8.87
C PHE A 230 13.33 11.11 8.55
N LEU A 231 12.46 11.68 9.37
CA LEU A 231 11.84 12.98 9.13
C LEU A 231 12.20 13.95 10.26
N HIS A 232 12.60 15.17 9.92
CA HIS A 232 12.62 16.26 10.90
C HIS A 232 11.18 16.73 11.14
N TYR A 233 10.80 16.86 12.41
CA TYR A 233 9.44 17.25 12.81
C TYR A 233 9.46 18.54 13.64
N ASP A 234 8.54 19.45 13.34
CA ASP A 234 8.28 20.65 14.14
C ASP A 234 6.83 20.70 14.64
N ILE A 235 6.40 21.84 15.17
CA ILE A 235 5.03 22.01 15.70
C ILE A 235 3.96 21.89 14.59
N GLY A 236 4.32 22.16 13.33
CA GLY A 236 3.44 22.14 12.17
C GLY A 236 3.42 20.80 11.41
N GLY A 237 4.40 19.92 11.62
CA GLY A 237 4.44 18.61 10.99
C GLY A 237 5.85 18.15 10.61
N ALA A 238 5.93 17.19 9.70
CA ALA A 238 7.20 16.80 9.10
C ALA A 238 7.65 17.90 8.12
N THR A 239 8.84 18.46 8.34
CA THR A 239 9.35 19.60 7.56
C THR A 239 10.41 19.21 6.54
N SER A 240 11.16 18.14 6.79
CA SER A 240 12.18 17.65 5.85
C SER A 240 12.46 16.17 6.03
N VAL A 241 13.01 15.56 4.97
CA VAL A 241 13.48 14.17 4.99
C VAL A 241 14.99 14.16 5.21
N LEU A 242 15.41 13.51 6.28
CA LEU A 242 16.81 13.35 6.68
C LEU A 242 17.47 12.18 5.95
N GLY A 243 16.70 11.15 5.65
CA GLY A 243 17.18 10.01 4.88
C GLY A 243 16.23 8.84 4.85
N CYS A 244 16.67 7.75 4.21
CA CYS A 244 15.93 6.51 4.08
C CYS A 244 16.82 5.30 4.37
N GLY A 245 16.28 4.31 5.08
CA GLY A 245 16.94 3.04 5.36
C GLY A 245 16.05 1.87 4.95
N VAL A 246 16.68 0.79 4.48
CA VAL A 246 16.02 -0.46 4.09
C VAL A 246 16.57 -1.60 4.93
N TYR A 247 15.67 -2.44 5.44
CA TYR A 247 15.99 -3.50 6.37
C TYR A 247 15.24 -4.77 6.00
N GLU A 248 15.93 -5.89 5.98
CA GLU A 248 15.36 -7.23 5.81
C GLU A 248 15.09 -7.86 7.17
N LEU A 249 14.00 -8.59 7.32
CA LEU A 249 13.69 -9.31 8.55
C LEU A 249 14.48 -10.63 8.63
N ASP A 250 15.45 -10.71 9.53
CA ASP A 250 16.05 -11.98 9.93
C ASP A 250 15.10 -12.70 10.90
N MET A 251 14.25 -13.58 10.37
CA MET A 251 13.24 -14.30 11.15
C MET A 251 13.84 -15.22 12.22
N ALA A 252 15.01 -15.82 11.94
CA ALA A 252 15.69 -16.70 12.89
C ALA A 252 16.27 -15.90 14.07
N GLY A 253 16.91 -14.76 13.76
CA GLY A 253 17.46 -13.83 14.73
C GLY A 253 16.44 -12.89 15.36
N LYS A 254 15.21 -12.83 14.84
CA LYS A 254 14.13 -11.89 15.21
C LYS A 254 14.60 -10.44 15.25
N ARG A 255 15.26 -9.99 14.19
CA ARG A 255 15.84 -8.64 14.10
C ARG A 255 15.78 -8.09 12.69
N TRP A 256 15.83 -6.76 12.59
CA TRP A 256 16.00 -6.06 11.32
C TRP A 256 17.49 -6.01 10.94
N ARG A 257 17.83 -6.50 9.75
CA ARG A 257 19.17 -6.39 9.15
C ARG A 257 19.15 -5.31 8.09
N LYS A 258 19.93 -4.25 8.28
CA LYS A 258 20.07 -3.20 7.26
C LYS A 258 20.66 -3.80 5.98
N VAL A 259 20.08 -3.44 4.83
CA VAL A 259 20.57 -3.84 3.51
C VAL A 259 20.94 -2.59 2.70
N CYS A 260 21.96 -2.75 1.86
CA CYS A 260 22.45 -1.71 0.96
C CYS A 260 22.32 -2.13 -0.52
N ASP A 261 21.60 -3.22 -0.79
CA ASP A 261 21.38 -3.70 -2.14
C ASP A 261 20.13 -4.58 -2.17
N ILE A 262 19.18 -4.24 -3.04
CA ILE A 262 18.00 -5.06 -3.38
C ILE A 262 18.03 -5.53 -4.84
N GLY A 263 19.15 -5.33 -5.54
CA GLY A 263 19.36 -5.75 -6.92
C GLY A 263 18.57 -4.93 -7.94
N ASP A 264 18.08 -5.58 -8.99
CA ASP A 264 17.22 -4.98 -10.02
C ASP A 264 15.77 -4.78 -9.55
N ARG A 265 15.62 -4.18 -8.38
CA ARG A 265 14.32 -3.91 -7.76
C ARG A 265 14.16 -2.43 -7.46
N ALA A 266 12.93 -1.96 -7.59
CA ALA A 266 12.49 -0.67 -7.10
C ALA A 266 11.39 -0.89 -6.07
N PHE A 267 11.56 -0.32 -4.87
CA PHE A 267 10.52 -0.29 -3.85
C PHE A 267 9.65 0.95 -4.05
N LEU A 268 8.34 0.76 -4.06
CA LEU A 268 7.35 1.78 -4.42
C LEU A 268 6.37 1.96 -3.26
N MET A 269 6.28 3.18 -2.76
CA MET A 269 5.57 3.49 -1.53
C MET A 269 4.71 4.75 -1.68
N CYS A 270 3.54 4.71 -1.06
CA CYS A 270 2.67 5.87 -0.88
C CYS A 270 2.37 6.10 0.60
N PRO A 271 1.90 7.30 0.98
CA PRO A 271 1.31 7.50 2.29
C PRO A 271 0.14 6.52 2.47
N GLN A 272 -0.12 6.12 3.72
CA GLN A 272 -1.29 5.31 4.08
C GLN A 272 -1.35 3.92 3.41
N TYR A 273 -0.44 3.04 3.86
CA TYR A 273 -0.61 1.58 3.84
C TYR A 273 -0.22 0.81 2.58
N PHE A 274 0.36 1.45 1.57
CA PHE A 274 0.89 0.75 0.39
C PHE A 274 2.42 0.66 0.39
N GLY A 275 2.92 -0.56 0.17
CA GLY A 275 4.32 -0.83 -0.13
C GLY A 275 4.39 -2.05 -1.04
N GLY A 276 5.09 -1.92 -2.17
CA GLY A 276 5.31 -3.02 -3.09
C GLY A 276 6.62 -2.86 -3.85
N CYS A 277 6.92 -3.83 -4.70
CA CYS A 277 8.13 -3.84 -5.49
C CYS A 277 7.85 -4.19 -6.96
N CYS A 278 8.82 -3.90 -7.82
CA CYS A 278 8.81 -4.32 -9.22
C CYS A 278 10.25 -4.45 -9.74
N SER A 279 10.44 -5.08 -10.90
CA SER A 279 11.73 -5.03 -11.62
C SER A 279 12.00 -3.60 -12.07
N ALA A 280 13.13 -3.05 -11.64
CA ALA A 280 13.43 -1.65 -11.96
C ALA A 280 13.74 -1.46 -13.45
N THR A 281 14.67 -2.24 -14.01
CA THR A 281 15.07 -2.10 -15.41
C THR A 281 13.94 -2.41 -16.39
N ALA A 282 13.14 -3.45 -16.14
CA ALA A 282 11.99 -3.77 -17.00
C ALA A 282 10.95 -2.64 -17.01
N SER A 283 10.84 -1.92 -15.91
CA SER A 283 9.95 -0.79 -15.71
C SER A 283 10.57 0.58 -16.04
N GLY A 284 11.80 0.62 -16.57
CA GLY A 284 12.50 1.88 -16.86
C GLY A 284 12.83 2.72 -15.62
N LEU A 285 12.77 2.13 -14.43
CA LEU A 285 13.15 2.75 -13.17
C LEU A 285 14.63 2.51 -12.87
N ARG A 286 15.17 3.30 -11.93
CA ARG A 286 16.53 3.11 -11.44
C ARG A 286 16.55 1.91 -10.49
N PRO A 287 17.43 0.91 -10.69
CA PRO A 287 17.56 -0.21 -9.78
C PRO A 287 18.10 0.22 -8.41
N ASN A 288 17.84 -0.62 -7.41
CA ASN A 288 18.31 -0.45 -6.05
C ASN A 288 17.87 0.90 -5.44
N CYS A 289 16.60 1.26 -5.61
CA CYS A 289 16.04 2.54 -5.17
C CYS A 289 14.68 2.38 -4.48
N VAL A 290 14.39 3.30 -3.55
CA VAL A 290 13.07 3.52 -2.97
C VAL A 290 12.43 4.76 -3.60
N TYR A 291 11.21 4.62 -4.08
CA TYR A 291 10.36 5.68 -4.59
C TYR A 291 9.22 5.92 -3.60
N TRP A 292 9.24 7.06 -2.90
CA TRP A 292 8.30 7.35 -1.83
C TRP A 292 7.55 8.65 -2.08
N MET A 293 6.24 8.54 -2.27
CA MET A 293 5.35 9.68 -2.46
C MET A 293 4.93 10.28 -1.11
N GLY A 294 4.89 11.61 -1.00
CA GLY A 294 4.16 12.34 0.04
C GLY A 294 4.63 12.19 1.49
N LEU A 295 5.93 11.95 1.72
CA LEU A 295 6.52 11.75 3.06
C LEU A 295 6.28 12.90 4.05
N CYS A 296 6.17 14.14 3.57
CA CYS A 296 6.01 15.34 4.41
C CYS A 296 4.59 15.93 4.33
N GLY A 297 3.59 15.14 3.93
CA GLY A 297 2.25 15.65 3.62
C GLY A 297 2.24 16.55 2.37
N ASP A 298 3.28 16.45 1.55
CA ASP A 298 3.40 17.13 0.26
C ASP A 298 2.99 16.19 -0.88
N ASN A 299 2.97 16.72 -2.10
CA ASN A 299 2.71 15.95 -3.32
C ASN A 299 4.02 15.64 -4.07
N LEU A 300 5.11 15.44 -3.34
CA LEU A 300 6.43 15.22 -3.92
C LEU A 300 6.84 13.76 -3.85
N LEU A 301 7.38 13.26 -4.96
CA LEU A 301 8.00 11.95 -5.05
C LEU A 301 9.49 12.06 -4.72
N ARG A 302 9.94 11.28 -3.75
CA ARG A 302 11.35 11.20 -3.36
C ARG A 302 11.96 9.89 -3.78
N VAL A 303 13.15 9.94 -4.37
CA VAL A 303 13.88 8.76 -4.85
C VAL A 303 15.17 8.61 -4.07
N PHE A 304 15.26 7.55 -3.28
CA PHE A 304 16.40 7.24 -2.42
C PHE A 304 17.20 6.09 -3.04
N PRO A 305 18.45 6.32 -3.47
CA PRO A 305 19.38 5.25 -3.74
C PRO A 305 19.66 4.46 -2.45
N ILE A 306 19.65 3.13 -2.55
CA ILE A 306 20.00 2.26 -1.43
C ILE A 306 21.48 1.95 -1.56
N ASP A 307 22.36 2.94 -1.38
CA ASP A 307 23.81 2.79 -1.57
C ASP A 307 24.62 2.96 -0.28
N GLY A 308 23.93 2.96 0.86
CA GLY A 308 24.49 3.19 2.18
C GLY A 308 24.65 4.68 2.55
N ASN A 309 24.43 5.61 1.62
CA ASN A 309 24.41 7.05 1.88
C ASN A 309 22.97 7.57 2.07
N GLU A 310 22.48 7.47 3.31
CA GLU A 310 21.07 7.75 3.63
C GLU A 310 20.63 9.20 3.36
N GLY A 311 21.55 10.16 3.24
CA GLY A 311 21.20 11.59 3.12
C GLY A 311 20.90 12.08 1.70
N THR A 312 21.24 11.32 0.66
CA THR A 312 21.08 11.79 -0.73
C THR A 312 19.80 11.25 -1.34
N HIS A 313 18.94 12.12 -1.85
CA HIS A 313 17.74 11.72 -2.56
C HIS A 313 17.38 12.71 -3.67
N GLY A 314 16.75 12.18 -4.73
CA GLY A 314 16.11 12.99 -5.76
C GLY A 314 14.71 13.42 -5.30
N VAL A 315 14.28 14.59 -5.73
CA VAL A 315 12.92 15.09 -5.50
C VAL A 315 12.29 15.40 -6.85
N HIS A 316 11.11 14.86 -7.09
CA HIS A 316 10.33 15.02 -8.30
C HIS A 316 8.93 15.49 -7.94
N ASP A 317 8.35 16.36 -8.76
CA ASP A 317 6.96 16.78 -8.65
C ASP A 317 6.14 16.10 -9.77
N PRO A 318 5.60 14.90 -9.52
CA PRO A 318 4.76 14.21 -10.51
C PRO A 318 3.42 14.91 -10.71
N CYS A 319 3.00 15.77 -9.78
CA CYS A 319 1.70 16.44 -9.76
C CYS A 319 1.74 17.86 -10.32
N LYS A 320 2.89 18.36 -10.77
CA LYS A 320 3.07 19.77 -11.20
C LYS A 320 2.03 20.26 -12.22
N ASP A 321 1.55 19.37 -13.08
CA ASP A 321 0.59 19.66 -14.16
C ASP A 321 -0.86 19.24 -13.80
N ILE A 322 -1.07 18.70 -12.59
CA ILE A 322 -2.38 18.32 -12.08
C ILE A 322 -3.01 19.54 -11.41
N THR A 323 -4.17 19.96 -11.92
CA THR A 323 -4.92 21.09 -11.37
C THR A 323 -5.88 20.61 -10.28
N GLY A 324 -5.99 21.38 -9.19
CA GLY A 324 -6.91 21.10 -8.08
C GLY A 324 -6.29 20.39 -6.88
N PRO A 325 -7.03 20.27 -5.77
CA PRO A 325 -6.58 19.55 -4.59
C PRO A 325 -6.46 18.05 -4.90
N ASN A 326 -5.26 17.50 -4.73
CA ASN A 326 -5.02 16.07 -4.78
C ASN A 326 -5.67 15.42 -3.55
N SER A 327 -6.46 14.37 -3.77
CA SER A 327 -7.14 13.65 -2.69
C SER A 327 -6.39 12.37 -2.33
N ASN A 328 -5.74 11.71 -3.28
CA ASN A 328 -4.99 10.47 -3.03
C ASN A 328 -3.99 10.17 -4.15
N ALA A 329 -2.87 9.53 -3.80
CA ALA A 329 -1.90 8.99 -4.76
C ALA A 329 -1.52 7.57 -4.35
N VAL A 330 -1.72 6.60 -5.25
CA VAL A 330 -1.42 5.18 -4.99
C VAL A 330 -0.66 4.57 -6.18
N TRP A 331 0.31 3.71 -5.89
CA TRP A 331 1.01 2.97 -6.94
C TRP A 331 0.15 1.85 -7.49
N MET A 332 0.24 1.66 -8.79
CA MET A 332 -0.21 0.49 -9.50
C MET A 332 1.01 -0.24 -10.05
N LEU A 333 1.09 -1.54 -9.78
CA LEU A 333 2.28 -2.35 -10.03
C LEU A 333 2.06 -3.33 -11.19
N PRO A 334 3.11 -3.74 -11.90
CA PRO A 334 3.05 -4.91 -12.76
C PRO A 334 2.75 -6.17 -11.94
N SER A 335 2.13 -7.16 -12.57
CA SER A 335 1.81 -8.45 -11.96
C SER A 335 2.96 -9.48 -11.98
N ASP A 336 4.15 -9.03 -12.36
CA ASP A 336 5.37 -9.84 -12.47
C ASP A 336 5.88 -10.29 -11.09
N ASP A 337 6.78 -11.29 -11.04
CA ASP A 337 7.26 -11.86 -9.77
C ASP A 337 7.97 -10.81 -8.89
N PRO A 338 7.44 -10.54 -7.67
CA PRO A 338 8.10 -9.65 -6.71
C PRO A 338 9.49 -10.17 -6.30
#